data_AF-A0A9P6H8C3-F1
#
_entry.id   AF-A0A9P6H8C3-F1
#
_cell.length_a   1.000
_cell.length_b   1.000
_cell.length_c   1.000
_cell.angle_alpha   90.00
_cell.angle_beta   90.00
_cell.angle_gamma   90.00
#
_symmetry.space_group_name_H-M   'P 1'
#
loop_
_entity.id
_entity.type
_entity.pdbx_description
1 polymer ?
#
loop_
_entity_poly.entity_id
_entity_poly.type
_entity_poly.pdbx_seq_one_letter_code
_entity_poly.pdbx_strand_id
1 'polypeptide(L)'
;MGKSTLPRRSPRFYKGPPPLQLPKDGFKHPFQESDIDPGPEQGKEHPKTIVELRMCALSNRIREKPNWWEKMQDDAIVEKWRDEALQQTGDDDNPEWELTPGMVNYVLEELQGYADLRDPETGIEARFKRIWKSDGLIPVSLREKLLAAVAPLEGVPDSEKDWHPGSDGLVFDLVHPSLYSVVYGRTMRKGPRSGLKALVAPRFESGDLKFTSERFQWLPSDFLIDGDGKATLASPYINNVHPTQHKELCSVIPEILQRALPMFERVLSDTIRQLLPMRIVTSGGRGFNNEETADCIWEDGMPYPGSSSEEECEEDQEAWLDKHSFKTPDAREHYDGDLKVMGERISLKGRTLQVIVKLANVVLTPEKPDYPGGKWHVEGMRNEQIVSSFIYYYDSENISASILAFRRATSEPYNHEQDDEKCMRVLYDIERELPLVQDVGDVVTKTHRCVAFPNLYQHQVQPFHLEDPTKPGHRKILVFFLVDPTQTIPSATNVPPQQREWVTEAIHSADANSTLAKLPVEILTMISKKIDGTMTCLEAEEYREELMAERTVFVEENDKGYFGYVRTRTSLVLTID
;
A
#
# COMPACT_ATOMS: atom_id res chain seq x y z
N MET A 1 53.32 -43.65 -29.15
CA MET A 1 53.31 -42.33 -28.46
C MET A 1 52.18 -41.49 -29.04
N GLY A 2 51.05 -41.41 -28.35
CA GLY A 2 49.94 -40.51 -28.71
C GLY A 2 49.38 -39.93 -27.43
N LYS A 3 49.75 -38.68 -27.12
CA LYS A 3 49.23 -37.96 -25.95
C LYS A 3 47.88 -37.34 -26.33
N SER A 4 46.82 -37.83 -25.70
CA SER A 4 45.48 -37.24 -25.71
C SER A 4 45.51 -35.89 -25.01
N THR A 5 45.17 -34.83 -25.74
CA THR A 5 44.96 -33.47 -25.22
C THR A 5 43.50 -33.32 -24.79
N LEU A 6 43.25 -33.28 -23.48
CA LEU A 6 41.97 -32.87 -22.92
C LEU A 6 41.71 -31.37 -23.22
N PRO A 7 40.48 -30.98 -23.61
CA PRO A 7 40.17 -29.58 -23.87
C PRO A 7 40.12 -28.79 -22.56
N ARG A 8 40.89 -27.69 -22.51
CA ARG A 8 40.83 -26.70 -21.43
C ARG A 8 39.43 -26.09 -21.40
N ARG A 9 38.65 -26.38 -20.35
CA ARG A 9 37.41 -25.63 -20.05
C ARG A 9 37.80 -24.20 -19.68
N SER A 10 37.30 -23.23 -20.44
CA SER A 10 37.34 -21.81 -20.10
C SER A 10 36.67 -21.58 -18.75
N PRO A 11 37.17 -20.65 -17.91
CA PRO A 11 36.51 -20.31 -16.66
C PRO A 11 35.13 -19.74 -16.98
N ARG A 12 34.08 -20.39 -16.48
CA ARG A 12 32.75 -19.80 -16.44
C ARG A 12 32.85 -18.59 -15.51
N PHE A 13 32.96 -17.40 -16.09
CA PHE A 13 32.70 -16.16 -15.35
C PHE A 13 31.30 -16.30 -14.75
N TYR A 14 31.24 -16.37 -13.43
CA TYR A 14 29.98 -16.25 -12.70
C TYR A 14 29.49 -14.82 -12.97
N LYS A 15 28.65 -14.66 -13.99
CA LYS A 15 27.82 -13.47 -14.11
C LYS A 15 26.85 -13.59 -12.94
N GLY A 16 26.83 -12.60 -12.05
CA GLY A 16 25.88 -12.56 -10.94
C GLY A 16 24.43 -12.76 -11.42
N PRO A 17 23.47 -12.86 -10.48
CA PRO A 17 22.07 -12.98 -10.84
C PRO A 17 21.68 -11.87 -11.84
N PRO A 18 20.85 -12.18 -12.85
CA PRO A 18 20.39 -11.16 -13.78
C PRO A 18 19.68 -10.05 -13.01
N PRO A 19 19.81 -8.78 -13.44
CA PRO A 19 19.13 -7.67 -12.77
C PRO A 19 17.62 -7.92 -12.72
N LEU A 20 16.98 -7.55 -11.61
CA LEU A 20 15.53 -7.62 -11.45
C LEU A 20 14.83 -6.94 -12.63
N GLN A 21 13.91 -7.68 -13.27
CA GLN A 21 13.11 -7.19 -14.38
C GLN A 21 11.66 -7.11 -13.97
N LEU A 22 10.92 -6.21 -14.64
CA LEU A 22 9.47 -6.18 -14.51
C LEU A 22 8.87 -7.54 -14.91
N PRO A 23 7.81 -8.00 -14.21
CA PRO A 23 7.13 -9.24 -14.55
C PRO A 23 6.49 -9.12 -15.94
N LYS A 24 6.46 -10.21 -16.71
CA LYS A 24 5.87 -10.20 -18.05
C LYS A 24 4.34 -10.13 -18.03
N ASP A 25 3.74 -10.74 -17.01
CA ASP A 25 2.29 -10.92 -16.89
C ASP A 25 1.64 -9.89 -15.95
N GLY A 26 2.37 -8.82 -15.61
CA GLY A 26 1.94 -7.80 -14.65
C GLY A 26 2.26 -8.15 -13.20
N PHE A 27 2.00 -7.20 -12.31
CA PHE A 27 2.17 -7.42 -10.86
C PHE A 27 0.96 -8.12 -10.25
N LYS A 28 1.18 -8.81 -9.13
CA LYS A 28 0.13 -9.41 -8.29
C LYS A 28 -0.85 -8.32 -7.81
N HIS A 29 -2.15 -8.66 -7.72
CA HIS A 29 -3.22 -7.75 -7.27
C HIS A 29 -4.18 -8.44 -6.29
N PRO A 30 -4.91 -7.68 -5.43
CA PRO A 30 -5.81 -8.24 -4.42
C PRO A 30 -7.22 -8.59 -4.95
N PHE A 31 -7.44 -8.49 -6.27
CA PHE A 31 -8.75 -8.65 -6.89
C PHE A 31 -8.88 -10.05 -7.52
N GLN A 32 -9.35 -11.07 -6.79
CA GLN A 32 -9.44 -12.46 -7.27
C GLN A 32 -10.74 -13.14 -6.81
N GLU A 33 -11.49 -13.80 -7.71
CA GLU A 33 -12.79 -14.45 -7.40
C GLU A 33 -12.71 -15.90 -6.88
N SER A 34 -11.56 -16.45 -6.49
CA SER A 34 -11.49 -17.91 -6.25
C SER A 34 -12.24 -18.37 -4.99
N ASP A 35 -13.21 -19.30 -5.17
CA ASP A 35 -13.85 -20.09 -4.09
C ASP A 35 -12.88 -21.11 -3.44
N ILE A 36 -11.66 -21.23 -3.97
CA ILE A 36 -10.58 -22.09 -3.49
C ILE A 36 -9.48 -21.15 -2.97
N ASP A 37 -8.93 -21.41 -1.77
CA ASP A 37 -7.82 -20.60 -1.24
C ASP A 37 -6.69 -20.56 -2.28
N PRO A 38 -6.37 -19.39 -2.86
CA PRO A 38 -5.53 -19.32 -4.06
C PRO A 38 -4.06 -19.66 -3.78
N GLY A 39 -3.71 -19.95 -2.52
CA GLY A 39 -2.35 -20.28 -2.10
C GLY A 39 -1.37 -19.11 -2.29
N PRO A 40 -0.10 -19.29 -1.90
CA PRO A 40 0.93 -18.25 -1.93
C PRO A 40 1.33 -17.83 -3.36
N GLU A 41 1.17 -18.74 -4.33
CA GLU A 41 1.56 -18.48 -5.72
C GLU A 41 0.72 -17.37 -6.36
N GLN A 42 -0.52 -17.20 -5.93
CA GLN A 42 -1.50 -16.33 -6.59
C GLN A 42 -1.66 -14.93 -5.97
N GLY A 43 -1.01 -14.59 -4.85
CA GLY A 43 -1.12 -13.22 -4.30
C GLY A 43 -1.00 -13.13 -2.80
N LYS A 44 -1.45 -14.18 -2.11
CA LYS A 44 -1.33 -14.34 -0.67
C LYS A 44 0.12 -14.69 -0.30
N GLU A 45 0.49 -14.43 0.95
CA GLU A 45 1.76 -14.86 1.52
C GLU A 45 1.50 -15.90 2.60
N HIS A 46 2.48 -16.76 2.91
CA HIS A 46 2.39 -17.62 4.07
C HIS A 46 2.17 -16.79 5.35
N PRO A 47 1.32 -17.28 6.26
CA PRO A 47 1.12 -16.63 7.55
C PRO A 47 2.42 -16.66 8.35
N LYS A 48 2.65 -15.61 9.12
CA LYS A 48 3.76 -15.51 10.08
C LYS A 48 3.28 -15.92 11.44
N THR A 49 4.12 -16.55 12.24
CA THR A 49 3.71 -16.80 13.63
C THR A 49 3.54 -15.48 14.39
N ILE A 50 2.73 -15.47 15.43
CA ILE A 50 2.47 -14.30 16.26
C ILE A 50 3.74 -13.78 16.89
N VAL A 51 4.63 -14.68 17.35
CA VAL A 51 5.94 -14.28 17.85
C VAL A 51 6.80 -13.63 16.77
N GLU A 52 6.74 -14.10 15.50
CA GLU A 52 7.44 -13.41 14.41
C GLU A 52 6.83 -12.02 14.11
N LEU A 53 5.50 -11.88 14.17
CA LEU A 53 4.84 -10.57 14.03
C LEU A 53 5.24 -9.62 15.17
N ARG A 54 5.33 -10.12 16.40
CA ARG A 54 5.82 -9.36 17.58
C ARG A 54 7.30 -9.00 17.44
N MET A 55 8.15 -9.88 16.92
CA MET A 55 9.54 -9.56 16.56
C MET A 55 9.62 -8.43 15.53
N CYS A 56 8.78 -8.48 14.49
CA CYS A 56 8.69 -7.41 13.49
C CYS A 56 8.22 -6.08 14.12
N ALA A 57 7.24 -6.14 15.02
CA ALA A 57 6.74 -4.98 15.76
C ALA A 57 7.83 -4.37 16.67
N LEU A 58 8.60 -5.21 17.36
CA LEU A 58 9.75 -4.81 18.16
C LEU A 58 10.80 -4.07 17.32
N SER A 59 11.26 -4.69 16.22
CA SER A 59 12.20 -4.08 15.26
C SER A 59 11.68 -2.72 14.79
N ASN A 60 10.40 -2.67 14.44
CA ASN A 60 9.72 -1.46 13.99
C ASN A 60 9.77 -0.34 15.02
N ARG A 61 9.55 -0.62 16.30
CA ARG A 61 9.57 0.39 17.37
C ARG A 61 10.94 1.00 17.56
N ILE A 62 11.96 0.15 17.59
CA ILE A 62 13.35 0.61 17.67
C ILE A 62 13.66 1.52 16.48
N ARG A 63 13.25 1.11 15.27
CA ARG A 63 13.44 1.88 14.02
C ARG A 63 12.55 3.11 13.87
N GLU A 64 11.67 3.38 14.83
CA GLU A 64 10.91 4.64 14.90
C GLU A 64 11.61 5.68 15.78
N LYS A 65 12.56 5.26 16.63
CA LYS A 65 13.38 6.17 17.42
C LYS A 65 14.28 7.01 16.49
N PRO A 66 14.46 8.31 16.75
CA PRO A 66 15.36 9.15 15.97
C PRO A 66 16.79 8.61 15.98
N ASN A 67 17.43 8.57 14.81
CA ASN A 67 18.81 8.13 14.59
C ASN A 67 19.09 6.72 15.14
N TRP A 68 18.13 5.80 15.07
CA TRP A 68 18.26 4.44 15.57
C TRP A 68 19.47 3.70 14.97
N TRP A 69 19.80 3.95 13.69
CA TRP A 69 20.93 3.33 12.97
C TRP A 69 22.30 3.76 13.51
N GLU A 70 22.40 4.95 14.11
CA GLU A 70 23.60 5.41 14.82
C GLU A 70 23.62 4.86 16.24
N LYS A 71 22.47 4.91 16.92
CA LYS A 71 22.31 4.45 18.30
C LYS A 71 22.58 2.96 18.47
N MET A 72 22.27 2.15 17.46
CA MET A 72 22.54 0.71 17.49
C MET A 72 24.03 0.35 17.49
N GLN A 73 24.92 1.32 17.24
CA GLN A 73 26.38 1.12 17.33
C GLN A 73 26.91 1.32 18.77
N ASP A 74 26.06 1.74 19.71
CA ASP A 74 26.39 1.89 21.12
C ASP A 74 25.85 0.70 21.92
N ASP A 75 26.76 -0.17 22.37
CA ASP A 75 26.43 -1.38 23.13
C ASP A 75 25.58 -1.09 24.38
N ALA A 76 25.77 0.05 25.04
CA ALA A 76 24.99 0.41 26.23
C ALA A 76 23.54 0.76 25.88
N ILE A 77 23.32 1.36 24.70
CA ILE A 77 21.97 1.64 24.19
C ILE A 77 21.30 0.35 23.75
N VAL A 78 22.03 -0.53 23.06
CA VAL A 78 21.52 -1.83 22.62
C VAL A 78 21.13 -2.71 23.81
N GLU A 79 21.96 -2.77 24.86
CA GLU A 79 21.63 -3.52 26.07
C GLU A 79 20.39 -2.93 26.77
N LYS A 80 20.26 -1.60 26.79
CA LYS A 80 19.06 -0.96 27.32
C LYS A 80 17.81 -1.35 26.53
N TRP A 81 17.85 -1.32 25.19
CA TRP A 81 16.73 -1.76 24.36
C TRP A 81 16.39 -3.23 24.56
N ARG A 82 17.41 -4.07 24.79
CA ARG A 82 17.26 -5.48 25.09
C ARG A 82 16.51 -5.68 26.42
N ASP A 83 16.92 -4.99 27.48
CA ASP A 83 16.28 -5.05 28.79
C ASP A 83 14.83 -4.55 28.76
N GLU A 84 14.58 -3.43 28.05
CA GLU A 84 13.23 -2.88 27.87
C GLU A 84 12.33 -3.85 27.09
N ALA A 85 12.84 -4.44 26.00
CA ALA A 85 12.11 -5.42 25.22
C ALA A 85 11.69 -6.61 26.09
N LEU A 86 12.62 -7.19 26.86
CA LEU A 86 12.33 -8.34 27.73
C LEU A 86 11.35 -8.04 28.87
N GLN A 87 11.22 -6.78 29.29
CA GLN A 87 10.27 -6.39 30.33
C GLN A 87 8.85 -6.10 29.79
N GLN A 88 8.73 -5.83 28.50
CA GLN A 88 7.53 -5.24 27.90
C GLN A 88 6.92 -6.11 26.81
N THR A 89 7.47 -7.30 26.58
CA THR A 89 6.92 -8.29 25.64
C THR A 89 5.91 -9.24 26.24
N GLY A 90 5.70 -9.20 27.56
CA GLY A 90 4.64 -9.97 28.21
C GLY A 90 3.25 -9.58 27.71
N ASP A 91 2.34 -10.54 27.72
CA ASP A 91 0.93 -10.37 27.38
C ASP A 91 0.12 -11.09 28.47
N ASP A 92 -0.59 -10.33 29.30
CA ASP A 92 -1.30 -10.90 30.46
C ASP A 92 -2.40 -11.90 30.02
N ASP A 93 -2.98 -11.67 28.85
CA ASP A 93 -4.04 -12.52 28.29
C ASP A 93 -3.46 -13.72 27.54
N ASN A 94 -2.23 -13.62 27.00
CA ASN A 94 -1.59 -14.64 26.15
C ASN A 94 -0.08 -14.79 26.48
N PRO A 95 0.27 -15.31 27.66
CA PRO A 95 1.67 -15.38 28.13
C PRO A 95 2.60 -16.16 27.16
N GLU A 96 2.07 -17.10 26.38
CA GLU A 96 2.80 -17.85 25.36
C GLU A 96 3.36 -16.99 24.20
N TRP A 97 2.84 -15.77 24.02
CA TRP A 97 3.28 -14.84 22.97
C TRP A 97 4.43 -13.91 23.41
N GLU A 98 4.90 -14.05 24.64
CA GLU A 98 6.06 -13.32 25.13
C GLU A 98 7.32 -13.67 24.31
N LEU A 99 8.12 -12.64 23.96
CA LEU A 99 9.34 -12.85 23.18
C LEU A 99 10.45 -13.42 24.06
N THR A 100 11.10 -14.48 23.59
CA THR A 100 12.26 -15.07 24.27
C THR A 100 13.49 -14.15 24.16
N PRO A 101 14.52 -14.35 25.01
CA PRO A 101 15.82 -13.70 24.80
C PRO A 101 16.45 -13.98 23.44
N GLY A 102 16.24 -15.18 22.87
CA GLY A 102 16.72 -15.53 21.53
C GLY A 102 16.05 -14.67 20.46
N MET A 103 14.73 -14.51 20.52
CA MET A 103 13.97 -13.66 19.61
C MET A 103 14.39 -12.18 19.70
N VAL A 104 14.56 -11.65 20.92
CA VAL A 104 15.01 -10.27 21.11
C VAL A 104 16.42 -10.08 20.54
N ASN A 105 17.35 -10.98 20.83
CA ASN A 105 18.72 -10.92 20.30
C ASN A 105 18.72 -10.96 18.77
N TYR A 106 17.96 -11.87 18.15
CA TYR A 106 17.83 -11.93 16.69
C TYR A 106 17.34 -10.59 16.11
N VAL A 107 16.33 -9.97 16.73
CA VAL A 107 15.81 -8.67 16.29
C VAL A 107 16.90 -7.59 16.34
N LEU A 108 17.70 -7.57 17.41
CA LEU A 108 18.80 -6.62 17.57
C LEU A 108 19.92 -6.85 16.55
N GLU A 109 20.28 -8.09 16.24
CA GLU A 109 21.23 -8.42 15.18
C GLU A 109 20.71 -8.00 13.79
N GLU A 110 19.43 -8.23 13.50
CA GLU A 110 18.79 -7.89 12.22
C GLU A 110 18.77 -6.36 11.96
N LEU A 111 18.84 -5.52 13.00
CA LEU A 111 18.88 -4.06 12.86
C LEU A 111 20.02 -3.60 11.95
N GLN A 112 21.17 -4.28 11.95
CA GLN A 112 22.28 -3.92 11.07
C GLN A 112 21.91 -4.12 9.60
N GLY A 113 21.18 -5.20 9.28
CA GLY A 113 20.67 -5.42 7.93
C GLY A 113 19.70 -4.32 7.47
N TYR A 114 18.86 -3.82 8.37
CA TYR A 114 18.01 -2.66 8.07
C TYR A 114 18.80 -1.35 7.93
N ALA A 115 19.86 -1.17 8.71
CA ALA A 115 20.71 0.01 8.63
C ALA A 115 21.46 0.05 7.28
N ASP A 116 21.91 -1.11 6.79
CA ASP A 116 22.54 -1.26 5.48
C ASP A 116 21.56 -0.98 4.31
N LEU A 117 20.26 -1.21 4.52
CA LEU A 117 19.22 -0.91 3.53
C LEU A 117 18.81 0.57 3.49
N ARG A 118 19.15 1.34 4.52
CA ARG A 118 18.80 2.75 4.61
C ARG A 118 19.58 3.54 3.56
N ASP A 119 18.86 4.39 2.84
CA ASP A 119 19.45 5.35 1.93
C ASP A 119 19.78 6.65 2.69
N PRO A 120 21.07 6.98 2.89
CA PRO A 120 21.44 8.15 3.68
C PRO A 120 21.14 9.48 2.98
N GLU A 121 21.08 9.51 1.66
CA GLU A 121 20.83 10.74 0.89
C GLU A 121 19.35 11.12 0.90
N THR A 122 18.47 10.11 0.78
CA THR A 122 17.02 10.32 0.70
C THR A 122 16.29 10.06 2.01
N GLY A 123 16.98 9.46 3.00
CA GLY A 123 16.39 9.02 4.26
C GLY A 123 15.40 7.86 4.10
N ILE A 124 15.35 7.20 2.93
CA ILE A 124 14.46 6.07 2.70
C ILE A 124 14.93 4.87 3.53
N GLU A 125 14.03 4.33 4.34
CA GLU A 125 14.25 3.15 5.16
C GLU A 125 13.06 2.21 5.09
N ALA A 126 13.31 0.91 5.26
CA ALA A 126 12.24 -0.08 5.34
C ALA A 126 11.46 0.12 6.64
N ARG A 127 10.15 -0.07 6.60
CA ARG A 127 9.28 -0.15 7.78
C ARG A 127 9.00 -1.62 8.08
N PHE A 128 7.96 -2.14 7.45
CA PHE A 128 7.60 -3.55 7.47
C PHE A 128 7.84 -4.12 6.07
N LYS A 129 7.77 -5.43 5.88
CA LYS A 129 7.91 -6.08 4.57
C LYS A 129 7.14 -5.30 3.49
N ARG A 130 7.80 -4.89 2.40
CA ARG A 130 7.24 -4.11 1.27
C ARG A 130 6.74 -2.69 1.60
N ILE A 131 6.82 -2.22 2.84
CA ILE A 131 6.44 -0.86 3.24
C ILE A 131 7.71 -0.05 3.48
N TRP A 132 7.84 1.07 2.78
CA TRP A 132 8.99 1.96 2.89
C TRP A 132 8.56 3.32 3.39
N LYS A 133 9.41 3.97 4.19
CA LYS A 133 9.16 5.33 4.70
C LYS A 133 10.37 6.24 4.51
N SER A 134 10.15 7.54 4.56
CA SER A 134 11.20 8.56 4.72
C SER A 134 10.62 9.82 5.34
N ASP A 135 11.35 10.45 6.26
CA ASP A 135 10.97 11.72 6.88
C ASP A 135 11.63 12.94 6.18
N GLY A 136 12.56 12.69 5.24
CA GLY A 136 13.39 13.72 4.59
C GLY A 136 13.38 13.69 3.07
N LEU A 137 12.51 12.88 2.46
CA LEU A 137 12.50 12.65 1.01
C LEU A 137 12.19 13.92 0.20
N ILE A 138 11.27 14.73 0.72
CA ILE A 138 10.81 15.97 0.10
C ILE A 138 11.52 17.16 0.75
N PRO A 139 12.38 17.89 0.01
CA PRO A 139 13.04 19.08 0.56
C PRO A 139 12.03 20.14 1.00
N VAL A 140 12.37 20.90 2.05
CA VAL A 140 11.52 21.97 2.59
C VAL A 140 11.09 22.96 1.51
N SER A 141 12.00 23.36 0.61
CA SER A 141 11.67 24.26 -0.50
C SER A 141 10.63 23.69 -1.47
N LEU A 142 10.60 22.37 -1.68
CA LEU A 142 9.60 21.72 -2.53
C LEU A 142 8.25 21.59 -1.81
N ARG A 143 8.26 21.36 -0.49
CA ARG A 143 7.06 21.44 0.35
C ARG A 143 6.44 22.84 0.31
N GLU A 144 7.24 23.90 0.44
CA GLU A 144 6.76 25.29 0.38
C GLU A 144 6.13 25.61 -0.99
N LYS A 145 6.73 25.14 -2.08
CA LYS A 145 6.12 25.23 -3.42
C LYS A 145 4.78 24.49 -3.47
N LEU A 146 4.68 23.29 -2.88
CA LEU A 146 3.42 22.53 -2.84
C LEU A 146 2.34 23.29 -2.06
N LEU A 147 2.67 23.80 -0.87
CA LEU A 147 1.74 24.60 -0.05
C LEU A 147 1.22 25.82 -0.84
N ALA A 148 2.12 26.56 -1.49
CA ALA A 148 1.73 27.71 -2.31
C ALA A 148 0.88 27.32 -3.53
N ALA A 149 1.17 26.19 -4.16
CA ALA A 149 0.44 25.68 -5.32
C ALA A 149 -0.95 25.15 -4.97
N VAL A 150 -1.13 24.66 -3.74
CA VAL A 150 -2.40 24.10 -3.23
C VAL A 150 -3.30 25.17 -2.61
N ALA A 151 -2.74 26.27 -2.10
CA ALA A 151 -3.51 27.34 -1.46
C ALA A 151 -4.71 27.87 -2.28
N PRO A 152 -4.66 28.01 -3.63
CA PRO A 152 -5.82 28.42 -4.41
C PRO A 152 -6.98 27.40 -4.40
N LEU A 153 -6.70 26.11 -4.22
CA LEU A 153 -7.71 25.06 -4.08
C LEU A 153 -8.33 25.06 -2.67
N GLU A 154 -7.56 25.45 -1.66
CA GLU A 154 -8.05 25.54 -0.28
C GLU A 154 -8.87 26.80 -0.01
N GLY A 155 -8.48 27.91 -0.66
CA GLY A 155 -9.03 29.26 -0.46
C GLY A 155 -10.31 29.55 -1.24
N VAL A 156 -11.07 28.52 -1.63
CA VAL A 156 -12.37 28.70 -2.30
C VAL A 156 -13.46 29.12 -1.30
N PRO A 157 -14.53 29.81 -1.75
CA PRO A 157 -15.69 30.11 -0.90
C PRO A 157 -16.26 28.86 -0.25
N ASP A 158 -16.84 28.97 0.96
CA ASP A 158 -17.39 27.80 1.68
C ASP A 158 -18.46 27.04 0.88
N SER A 159 -19.22 27.73 0.02
CA SER A 159 -20.22 27.14 -0.88
C SER A 159 -19.62 26.31 -2.03
N GLU A 160 -18.33 26.48 -2.29
CA GLU A 160 -17.57 25.79 -3.35
C GLU A 160 -16.61 24.73 -2.78
N LYS A 161 -16.54 24.58 -1.44
CA LYS A 161 -15.72 23.55 -0.82
C LYS A 161 -16.30 22.16 -1.08
N ASP A 162 -15.51 21.32 -1.72
CA ASP A 162 -15.85 19.93 -1.99
C ASP A 162 -15.58 19.04 -0.77
N TRP A 163 -16.59 18.88 0.09
CA TRP A 163 -16.52 17.98 1.23
C TRP A 163 -16.79 16.54 0.81
N HIS A 164 -15.93 15.61 1.24
CA HIS A 164 -16.05 14.21 0.93
C HIS A 164 -17.43 13.67 1.38
N PRO A 165 -18.18 12.96 0.51
CA PRO A 165 -19.49 12.43 0.86
C PRO A 165 -19.44 11.53 2.10
N GLY A 166 -20.35 11.76 3.06
CA GLY A 166 -20.43 10.98 4.30
C GLY A 166 -19.33 11.26 5.33
N SER A 167 -18.45 12.26 5.11
CA SER A 167 -17.39 12.62 6.07
C SER A 167 -17.82 13.58 7.19
N ASP A 168 -19.09 14.02 7.17
CA ASP A 168 -19.60 15.06 8.08
C ASP A 168 -18.78 16.36 8.05
N GLY A 169 -18.23 16.73 6.88
CA GLY A 169 -17.43 17.95 6.71
C GLY A 169 -16.06 17.89 7.38
N LEU A 170 -15.52 16.69 7.59
CA LEU A 170 -14.18 16.48 8.15
C LEU A 170 -13.11 16.28 7.08
N VAL A 171 -13.48 15.81 5.89
CA VAL A 171 -12.54 15.52 4.81
C VAL A 171 -12.82 16.46 3.65
N PHE A 172 -11.89 17.38 3.39
CA PHE A 172 -11.93 18.35 2.30
C PHE A 172 -11.13 17.81 1.12
N ASP A 173 -11.83 17.48 0.04
CA ASP A 173 -11.26 16.94 -1.19
C ASP A 173 -10.78 18.10 -2.09
N LEU A 174 -9.46 18.19 -2.32
CA LEU A 174 -8.88 19.22 -3.20
C LEU A 174 -8.70 18.69 -4.62
N VAL A 175 -8.26 17.44 -4.73
CA VAL A 175 -8.16 16.67 -5.97
C VAL A 175 -8.59 15.26 -5.63
N HIS A 176 -9.82 14.88 -6.01
CA HIS A 176 -10.33 13.55 -5.70
C HIS A 176 -10.55 12.73 -6.98
N PRO A 177 -9.96 11.53 -7.11
CA PRO A 177 -9.99 10.75 -8.36
C PRO A 177 -11.39 10.27 -8.78
N SER A 178 -12.34 10.23 -7.85
CA SER A 178 -13.75 9.91 -8.16
C SER A 178 -14.51 11.06 -8.82
N LEU A 179 -14.05 12.32 -8.70
CA LEU A 179 -14.65 13.45 -9.38
C LEU A 179 -14.12 13.53 -10.82
N TYR A 180 -15.01 13.72 -11.79
CA TYR A 180 -14.71 13.64 -13.23
C TYR A 180 -13.95 12.36 -13.63
N SER A 181 -14.32 11.22 -13.03
CA SER A 181 -13.83 9.89 -13.40
C SER A 181 -14.28 9.52 -14.82
N VAL A 182 -13.70 8.47 -15.40
CA VAL A 182 -14.22 7.88 -16.64
C VAL A 182 -15.58 7.26 -16.34
N VAL A 183 -16.57 7.56 -17.18
CA VAL A 183 -17.87 6.88 -17.24
C VAL A 183 -17.95 6.14 -18.57
N TYR A 184 -17.83 4.82 -18.55
CA TYR A 184 -17.86 4.00 -19.76
C TYR A 184 -19.18 4.19 -20.53
N GLY A 185 -19.09 4.23 -21.85
CA GLY A 185 -20.20 4.56 -22.75
C GLY A 185 -20.46 6.06 -22.90
N ARG A 186 -19.94 6.93 -22.01
CA ARG A 186 -20.10 8.39 -22.06
C ARG A 186 -18.80 9.14 -22.29
N THR A 187 -17.75 8.83 -21.51
CA THR A 187 -16.45 9.51 -21.61
C THR A 187 -15.82 9.25 -22.96
N MET A 188 -15.37 10.32 -23.62
CA MET A 188 -14.82 10.25 -24.97
C MET A 188 -13.30 10.06 -24.92
N ARG A 189 -12.75 9.38 -25.94
CA ARG A 189 -11.31 9.23 -26.17
C ARG A 189 -10.96 9.61 -27.61
N LYS A 190 -9.76 10.16 -27.81
CA LYS A 190 -9.16 10.41 -29.13
C LYS A 190 -9.05 9.09 -29.92
N GLY A 191 -9.72 9.02 -31.06
CA GLY A 191 -9.66 7.88 -31.98
C GLY A 191 -8.57 8.02 -33.07
N PRO A 192 -8.27 6.95 -33.82
CA PRO A 192 -7.19 6.92 -34.81
C PRO A 192 -7.36 7.88 -36.01
N ARG A 193 -8.58 8.36 -36.26
CA ARG A 193 -8.93 9.20 -37.43
C ARG A 193 -9.48 10.57 -37.01
N SER A 194 -8.92 11.17 -35.95
CA SER A 194 -9.31 12.49 -35.41
C SER A 194 -10.74 12.62 -34.86
N GLY A 195 -11.57 11.58 -34.93
CA GLY A 195 -12.89 11.53 -34.28
C GLY A 195 -12.80 11.04 -32.83
N LEU A 196 -13.69 11.56 -31.97
CA LEU A 196 -13.88 11.06 -30.61
C LEU A 196 -14.73 9.79 -30.63
N LYS A 197 -14.45 8.87 -29.71
CA LYS A 197 -15.26 7.66 -29.47
C LYS A 197 -15.48 7.46 -27.98
N ALA A 198 -16.66 6.99 -27.60
CA ALA A 198 -16.92 6.62 -26.21
C ALA A 198 -15.99 5.47 -25.79
N LEU A 199 -15.44 5.57 -24.58
CA LEU A 199 -14.70 4.50 -23.94
C LEU A 199 -15.64 3.33 -23.64
N VAL A 200 -15.12 2.13 -23.74
CA VAL A 200 -15.84 0.90 -23.38
C VAL A 200 -15.09 0.26 -22.22
N ALA A 201 -15.83 -0.31 -21.27
CA ALA A 201 -15.25 -1.02 -20.14
C ALA A 201 -14.32 -2.15 -20.64
N PRO A 202 -13.16 -2.36 -19.99
CA PRO A 202 -12.28 -3.47 -20.32
C PRO A 202 -12.99 -4.80 -20.05
N ARG A 203 -12.63 -5.82 -20.83
CA ARG A 203 -13.02 -7.21 -20.58
C ARG A 203 -11.78 -7.97 -20.15
N PHE A 204 -11.80 -8.52 -18.94
CA PHE A 204 -10.80 -9.46 -18.47
C PHE A 204 -11.26 -10.89 -18.76
N GLU A 205 -10.31 -11.81 -18.99
CA GLU A 205 -10.63 -13.24 -19.06
C GLU A 205 -11.12 -13.71 -17.67
N SER A 206 -12.06 -14.66 -17.65
CA SER A 206 -12.92 -15.05 -16.51
C SER A 206 -12.19 -15.16 -15.14
N GLY A 207 -12.81 -14.61 -14.09
CA GLY A 207 -12.35 -14.72 -12.68
C GLY A 207 -12.17 -13.40 -11.92
N ASP A 208 -12.28 -12.23 -12.59
CA ASP A 208 -12.08 -10.90 -11.96
C ASP A 208 -13.27 -9.94 -12.20
N LEU A 209 -14.42 -10.43 -12.68
CA LEU A 209 -15.54 -9.58 -13.11
C LEU A 209 -16.17 -8.80 -11.95
N LYS A 210 -16.29 -9.43 -10.78
CA LYS A 210 -16.82 -8.88 -9.52
C LYS A 210 -16.02 -7.68 -9.02
N PHE A 211 -14.73 -7.64 -9.34
CA PHE A 211 -13.81 -6.58 -8.94
C PHE A 211 -13.47 -5.61 -10.07
N THR A 212 -14.13 -5.76 -11.22
CA THR A 212 -13.99 -4.90 -12.39
C THR A 212 -15.22 -4.02 -12.50
N SER A 213 -15.05 -2.69 -12.47
CA SER A 213 -16.18 -1.79 -12.72
C SER A 213 -16.55 -1.79 -14.20
N GLU A 214 -17.83 -2.07 -14.49
CA GLU A 214 -18.39 -1.92 -15.84
C GLU A 214 -18.77 -0.47 -16.16
N ARG A 215 -18.81 0.42 -15.15
CA ARG A 215 -19.29 1.80 -15.29
C ARG A 215 -18.20 2.84 -15.15
N PHE A 216 -17.23 2.65 -14.26
CA PHE A 216 -16.29 3.71 -13.89
C PHE A 216 -14.82 3.31 -13.93
N GLN A 217 -13.93 4.30 -14.08
CA GLN A 217 -12.50 4.14 -13.88
C GLN A 217 -11.91 5.48 -13.41
N TRP A 218 -11.07 5.46 -12.38
CA TRP A 218 -10.20 6.61 -12.10
C TRP A 218 -9.30 6.93 -13.30
N LEU A 219 -9.14 8.22 -13.59
CA LEU A 219 -8.40 8.70 -14.77
C LEU A 219 -6.96 9.06 -14.39
N PRO A 220 -5.95 8.23 -14.72
CA PRO A 220 -4.56 8.58 -14.49
C PRO A 220 -4.07 9.66 -15.46
N SER A 221 -2.95 10.26 -15.09
CA SER A 221 -2.12 11.07 -16.00
C SER A 221 -0.80 10.36 -16.28
N ASP A 222 -0.29 10.55 -17.48
CA ASP A 222 0.96 9.95 -17.92
C ASP A 222 2.14 10.88 -17.58
N PHE A 223 3.19 10.32 -16.98
CA PHE A 223 4.42 11.00 -16.61
C PHE A 223 5.61 10.32 -17.27
N LEU A 224 6.38 11.08 -18.05
CA LEU A 224 7.62 10.59 -18.65
C LEU A 224 8.73 10.65 -17.59
N ILE A 225 9.38 9.52 -17.35
CA ILE A 225 10.59 9.41 -16.53
C ILE A 225 11.77 9.25 -17.49
N ASP A 226 12.65 10.24 -17.54
CA ASP A 226 13.82 10.18 -18.42
C ASP A 226 14.91 9.23 -17.89
N GLY A 227 16.05 9.16 -18.60
CA GLY A 227 17.18 8.29 -18.24
C GLY A 227 17.86 8.67 -16.92
N ASP A 228 17.69 9.91 -16.46
CA ASP A 228 18.25 10.39 -15.20
C ASP A 228 17.27 10.21 -14.03
N GLY A 229 15.99 9.95 -14.34
CA GLY A 229 14.90 9.79 -13.37
C GLY A 229 14.06 11.06 -13.19
N LYS A 230 14.24 12.08 -14.04
CA LYS A 230 13.42 13.28 -14.00
C LYS A 230 12.03 12.96 -14.50
N ALA A 231 11.02 13.30 -13.69
CA ALA A 231 9.63 13.16 -14.07
C ALA A 231 9.12 14.43 -14.76
N THR A 232 8.37 14.27 -15.86
CA THR A 232 7.67 15.35 -16.55
C THR A 232 6.25 14.91 -16.85
N LEU A 233 5.26 15.77 -16.60
CA LEU A 233 3.88 15.51 -16.99
C LEU A 233 3.79 15.43 -18.53
N ALA A 234 3.45 14.26 -19.06
CA ALA A 234 3.30 14.01 -20.49
C ALA A 234 1.85 14.19 -20.95
N SER A 235 0.89 13.93 -20.07
CA SER A 235 -0.52 14.26 -20.31
C SER A 235 -0.75 15.78 -20.35
N PRO A 236 -1.76 16.26 -21.08
CA PRO A 236 -2.08 17.69 -21.16
C PRO A 236 -2.65 18.29 -19.86
N TYR A 237 -3.12 17.46 -18.93
CA TYR A 237 -3.68 17.88 -17.65
C TYR A 237 -3.57 16.73 -16.63
N ILE A 238 -3.79 17.07 -15.35
CA ILE A 238 -4.05 16.12 -14.27
C ILE A 238 -5.54 16.19 -13.94
N ASN A 239 -6.20 15.05 -13.72
CA ASN A 239 -7.63 15.06 -13.44
C ASN A 239 -7.95 15.99 -12.26
N ASN A 240 -8.97 16.84 -12.43
CA ASN A 240 -9.39 17.89 -11.48
C ASN A 240 -8.40 19.06 -11.26
N VAL A 241 -7.28 19.11 -11.98
CA VAL A 241 -6.32 20.22 -11.89
C VAL A 241 -6.32 21.00 -13.20
N HIS A 242 -6.94 22.18 -13.19
CA HIS A 242 -7.02 23.04 -14.36
C HIS A 242 -5.61 23.42 -14.87
N PRO A 243 -5.24 23.10 -16.13
CA PRO A 243 -3.85 23.15 -16.58
C PRO A 243 -3.26 24.57 -16.63
N THR A 244 -4.07 25.60 -16.89
CA THR A 244 -3.65 27.01 -16.88
C THR A 244 -3.82 27.69 -15.52
N GLN A 245 -4.99 27.56 -14.89
CA GLN A 245 -5.29 28.21 -13.61
C GLN A 245 -4.43 27.65 -12.45
N HIS A 246 -4.15 26.35 -12.45
CA HIS A 246 -3.33 25.66 -11.44
C HIS A 246 -1.98 25.17 -12.01
N LYS A 247 -1.39 25.93 -12.94
CA LYS A 247 -0.12 25.61 -13.60
C LYS A 247 1.04 25.30 -12.62
N GLU A 248 1.06 25.97 -11.47
CA GLU A 248 2.10 25.76 -10.45
C GLU A 248 1.96 24.37 -9.83
N LEU A 249 0.75 23.91 -9.55
CA LEU A 249 0.49 22.57 -9.04
C LEU A 249 0.87 21.50 -10.08
N CYS A 250 0.51 21.72 -11.36
CA CYS A 250 0.94 20.86 -12.47
C CYS A 250 2.46 20.78 -12.63
N SER A 251 3.21 21.79 -12.17
CA SER A 251 4.67 21.83 -12.22
C SER A 251 5.31 21.16 -11.01
N VAL A 252 4.70 21.30 -9.82
CA VAL A 252 5.19 20.73 -8.56
C VAL A 252 4.94 19.22 -8.46
N ILE A 253 3.82 18.71 -8.98
CA ILE A 253 3.49 17.28 -8.91
C ILE A 253 4.58 16.40 -9.54
N PRO A 254 5.09 16.67 -10.76
CA PRO A 254 6.23 15.94 -11.32
C PRO A 254 7.50 16.01 -10.44
N GLU A 255 7.81 17.17 -9.86
CA GLU A 255 8.97 17.32 -8.96
C GLU A 255 8.86 16.37 -7.74
N ILE A 256 7.67 16.21 -7.18
CA ILE A 256 7.42 15.28 -6.06
C ILE A 256 7.41 13.82 -6.54
N LEU A 257 6.80 13.53 -7.70
CA LEU A 257 6.80 12.18 -8.27
C LEU A 257 8.21 11.67 -8.55
N GLN A 258 9.10 12.54 -9.04
CA GLN A 258 10.52 12.22 -9.18
C GLN A 258 11.16 11.78 -7.85
N ARG A 259 10.76 12.40 -6.72
CA ARG A 259 11.24 12.01 -5.39
C ARG A 259 10.61 10.70 -4.91
N ALA A 260 9.36 10.42 -5.27
CA ALA A 260 8.67 9.17 -4.93
C ALA A 260 9.20 7.95 -5.71
N LEU A 261 9.83 8.16 -6.87
CA LEU A 261 10.30 7.11 -7.78
C LEU A 261 11.12 6.00 -7.09
N PRO A 262 12.15 6.31 -6.25
CA PRO A 262 12.95 5.27 -5.61
C PRO A 262 12.17 4.47 -4.56
N MET A 263 11.09 5.02 -4.00
CA MET A 263 10.20 4.28 -3.10
C MET A 263 9.32 3.31 -3.88
N PHE A 264 8.78 3.71 -5.03
CA PHE A 264 8.05 2.80 -5.91
C PHE A 264 8.94 1.66 -6.40
N GLU A 265 10.17 1.95 -6.84
CA GLU A 265 11.12 0.91 -7.26
C GLU A 265 11.40 -0.10 -6.14
N ARG A 266 11.48 0.35 -4.88
CA ARG A 266 11.64 -0.52 -3.71
C ARG A 266 10.41 -1.40 -3.48
N VAL A 267 9.22 -0.81 -3.41
CA VAL A 267 7.97 -1.54 -3.22
C VAL A 267 7.79 -2.59 -4.31
N LEU A 268 7.92 -2.20 -5.58
CA LEU A 268 7.73 -3.10 -6.72
C LEU A 268 8.82 -4.18 -6.79
N SER A 269 10.06 -3.88 -6.39
CA SER A 269 11.09 -4.92 -6.30
C SER A 269 10.73 -5.95 -5.22
N ASP A 270 10.20 -5.50 -4.08
CA ASP A 270 9.83 -6.37 -2.97
C ASP A 270 8.59 -7.23 -3.27
N THR A 271 7.72 -6.81 -4.18
CA THR A 271 6.56 -7.61 -4.61
C THR A 271 6.91 -8.75 -5.56
N ILE A 272 7.97 -8.61 -6.37
CA ILE A 272 8.40 -9.64 -7.33
C ILE A 272 9.46 -10.60 -6.79
N ARG A 273 10.15 -10.25 -5.70
CA ARG A 273 11.14 -11.14 -5.09
C ARG A 273 10.47 -12.30 -4.36
N GLN A 274 11.21 -13.41 -4.26
CA GLN A 274 10.88 -14.49 -3.34
C GLN A 274 10.79 -13.96 -1.91
N LEU A 275 9.93 -14.58 -1.11
CA LEU A 275 9.73 -14.19 0.27
C LEU A 275 11.03 -14.43 1.04
N LEU A 276 11.36 -13.50 1.96
CA LEU A 276 12.46 -13.71 2.90
C LEU A 276 12.18 -14.94 3.78
N PRO A 277 13.22 -15.70 4.17
CA PRO A 277 13.09 -16.81 5.13
C PRO A 277 12.42 -16.36 6.42
N MET A 278 11.81 -17.31 7.14
CA MET A 278 11.21 -16.99 8.43
C MET A 278 12.28 -16.66 9.48
N ARG A 279 11.93 -15.84 10.49
CA ARG A 279 12.83 -15.55 11.62
C ARG A 279 12.91 -16.69 12.64
N ILE A 280 11.87 -17.52 12.66
CA ILE A 280 11.70 -18.64 13.59
C ILE A 280 12.33 -19.93 13.05
N VAL A 281 12.79 -20.78 13.96
CA VAL A 281 13.28 -22.12 13.64
C VAL A 281 12.10 -22.98 13.22
N THR A 282 12.24 -23.65 12.08
CA THR A 282 11.30 -24.62 11.55
C THR A 282 11.85 -26.02 11.76
N SER A 283 11.02 -26.98 12.17
CA SER A 283 11.47 -28.37 12.19
C SER A 283 11.58 -28.85 10.75
N GLY A 284 12.56 -29.69 10.45
CA GLY A 284 12.82 -30.20 9.09
C GLY A 284 11.74 -31.10 8.48
N GLY A 285 10.50 -31.02 8.97
CA GLY A 285 9.32 -31.59 8.34
C GLY A 285 9.10 -30.91 7.00
N ARG A 286 9.47 -31.58 5.92
CA ARG A 286 9.10 -31.18 4.57
C ARG A 286 7.57 -31.21 4.50
N GLY A 287 6.93 -30.04 4.63
CA GLY A 287 5.55 -29.87 4.20
C GLY A 287 5.41 -30.31 2.73
N PHE A 288 4.18 -30.49 2.25
CA PHE A 288 3.92 -30.68 0.83
C PHE A 288 4.61 -29.53 0.05
N ASN A 289 5.75 -29.82 -0.61
CA ASN A 289 6.64 -28.92 -1.39
C ASN A 289 7.94 -28.38 -0.76
N ASN A 290 8.41 -28.89 0.39
CA ASN A 290 9.67 -28.44 1.05
C ASN A 290 9.66 -26.97 1.53
N GLU A 291 8.51 -26.45 1.94
CA GLU A 291 8.39 -25.07 2.45
C GLU A 291 8.69 -24.99 3.95
N GLU A 292 9.31 -23.88 4.38
CA GLU A 292 9.61 -23.59 5.79
C GLU A 292 8.29 -23.31 6.54
N THR A 293 8.01 -24.09 7.58
CA THR A 293 6.78 -24.01 8.39
C THR A 293 7.12 -24.14 9.87
N ALA A 294 6.46 -23.33 10.70
CA ALA A 294 6.60 -23.43 12.15
C ALA A 294 5.72 -24.55 12.69
N ASP A 295 6.30 -25.44 13.49
CA ASP A 295 5.58 -26.53 14.14
C ASP A 295 5.27 -26.17 15.60
N CYS A 296 4.19 -26.76 16.12
CA CYS A 296 3.87 -26.71 17.54
C CYS A 296 4.88 -27.48 18.38
N ILE A 297 5.36 -26.86 19.47
CA ILE A 297 6.30 -27.49 20.39
C ILE A 297 5.59 -27.77 21.71
N TRP A 298 5.44 -29.06 22.02
CA TRP A 298 4.88 -29.55 23.28
C TRP A 298 6.00 -29.83 24.28
N GLU A 299 5.87 -29.34 25.52
CA GLU A 299 6.96 -29.38 26.52
C GLU A 299 7.45 -30.80 26.85
N ASP A 300 6.59 -31.81 26.73
CA ASP A 300 6.91 -33.19 27.08
C ASP A 300 7.57 -33.99 25.93
N GLY A 301 7.81 -33.36 24.78
CA GLY A 301 8.37 -34.04 23.59
C GLY A 301 7.46 -35.14 23.02
N MET A 302 6.23 -35.23 23.53
CA MET A 302 5.22 -36.18 23.08
C MET A 302 4.68 -35.72 21.73
N PRO A 303 4.55 -36.62 20.74
CA PRO A 303 3.85 -36.27 19.51
C PRO A 303 2.43 -35.84 19.87
N TYR A 304 1.88 -34.88 19.11
CA TYR A 304 0.45 -34.60 19.12
C TYR A 304 -0.31 -35.93 19.06
N PRO A 305 -1.43 -36.11 19.80
CA PRO A 305 -2.22 -37.33 19.70
C PRO A 305 -2.70 -37.50 18.27
N GLY A 306 -1.91 -38.23 17.47
CA GLY A 306 -2.20 -38.48 16.08
C GLY A 306 -3.39 -39.43 16.01
N SER A 307 -4.17 -39.29 14.95
CA SER A 307 -5.37 -40.05 14.58
C SER A 307 -5.19 -41.58 14.42
N SER A 308 -4.25 -42.20 15.13
CA SER A 308 -3.88 -43.61 15.02
C SER A 308 -4.70 -44.54 15.92
N SER A 309 -5.99 -44.27 16.06
CA SER A 309 -7.05 -45.28 16.24
C SER A 309 -8.40 -44.57 16.26
N GLU A 310 -9.40 -45.14 15.59
CA GLU A 310 -10.81 -44.68 15.60
C GLU A 310 -11.48 -44.75 17.00
N GLU A 311 -10.71 -44.86 18.09
CA GLU A 311 -11.16 -45.12 19.46
C GLU A 311 -10.74 -44.06 20.49
N GLU A 312 -9.98 -43.01 20.16
CA GLU A 312 -9.70 -41.91 21.11
C GLU A 312 -10.77 -40.82 20.98
N CYS A 313 -11.45 -40.50 22.09
CA CYS A 313 -12.60 -39.59 22.18
C CYS A 313 -12.16 -38.12 22.07
N GLU A 314 -12.97 -37.23 21.47
CA GLU A 314 -12.75 -35.76 21.50
C GLU A 314 -12.50 -35.23 22.94
N GLU A 315 -13.16 -35.84 23.95
CA GLU A 315 -12.95 -35.53 25.37
C GLU A 315 -11.51 -35.85 25.86
N ASP A 316 -10.85 -36.86 25.28
CA ASP A 316 -9.46 -37.22 25.63
C ASP A 316 -8.46 -36.24 25.01
N GLN A 317 -8.78 -35.65 23.85
CA GLN A 317 -7.95 -34.65 23.16
C GLN A 317 -7.99 -33.30 23.89
N GLU A 318 -9.16 -32.76 24.24
CA GLU A 318 -9.25 -31.54 25.06
C GLU A 318 -8.57 -31.72 26.43
N ALA A 319 -8.80 -32.86 27.09
CA ALA A 319 -8.16 -33.17 28.36
C ALA A 319 -6.64 -33.34 28.23
N TRP A 320 -6.12 -33.74 27.07
CA TRP A 320 -4.69 -33.76 26.77
C TRP A 320 -4.16 -32.35 26.57
N LEU A 321 -4.84 -31.52 25.77
CA LEU A 321 -4.46 -30.13 25.53
C LEU A 321 -4.45 -29.31 26.82
N ASP A 322 -5.38 -29.54 27.75
CA ASP A 322 -5.42 -28.85 29.05
C ASP A 322 -4.29 -29.26 30.01
N LYS A 323 -3.73 -30.47 29.83
CA LYS A 323 -2.65 -31.00 30.69
C LYS A 323 -1.26 -30.64 30.22
N HIS A 324 -1.09 -30.34 28.93
CA HIS A 324 0.23 -30.11 28.32
C HIS A 324 0.40 -28.64 27.98
N SER A 325 1.48 -28.06 28.52
CA SER A 325 1.93 -26.70 28.23
C SER A 325 2.54 -26.62 26.83
N PHE A 326 2.33 -25.48 26.20
CA PHE A 326 2.76 -25.18 24.85
C PHE A 326 3.93 -24.17 24.87
N LYS A 327 4.88 -24.32 23.95
CA LYS A 327 5.93 -23.33 23.71
C LYS A 327 5.94 -22.87 22.25
N THR A 328 6.03 -21.56 22.03
CA THR A 328 6.23 -20.98 20.70
C THR A 328 7.64 -21.30 20.16
N PRO A 329 7.80 -21.52 18.84
CA PRO A 329 9.10 -21.73 18.22
C PRO A 329 10.02 -20.54 18.45
N ASP A 330 11.28 -20.81 18.78
CA ASP A 330 12.28 -19.75 19.00
C ASP A 330 12.82 -19.19 17.67
N ALA A 331 13.49 -18.05 17.74
CA ALA A 331 14.19 -17.47 16.60
C ALA A 331 15.41 -18.30 16.18
N ARG A 332 15.86 -18.15 14.94
CA ARG A 332 17.19 -18.59 14.51
C ARG A 332 18.25 -18.03 15.46
N GLU A 333 19.32 -18.80 15.69
CA GLU A 333 20.38 -18.42 16.63
C GLU A 333 21.04 -17.09 16.25
N HIS A 334 21.22 -16.84 14.95
CA HIS A 334 21.82 -15.63 14.41
C HIS A 334 21.10 -15.11 13.17
N TYR A 335 21.25 -13.81 12.93
CA TYR A 335 20.86 -13.19 11.68
C TYR A 335 21.94 -13.39 10.59
N ASP A 336 21.56 -14.08 9.50
CA ASP A 336 22.52 -14.48 8.44
C ASP A 336 22.62 -13.48 7.26
N GLY A 337 22.06 -12.28 7.39
CA GLY A 337 22.16 -11.25 6.34
C GLY A 337 21.11 -11.35 5.23
N ASP A 338 19.96 -11.97 5.48
CA ASP A 338 18.89 -12.20 4.48
C ASP A 338 18.39 -10.91 3.80
N LEU A 339 18.50 -9.77 4.47
CA LEU A 339 18.05 -8.48 3.95
C LEU A 339 18.94 -7.96 2.80
N LYS A 340 20.14 -8.52 2.60
CA LYS A 340 21.03 -8.13 1.49
C LYS A 340 20.40 -8.33 0.11
N VAL A 341 19.51 -9.31 -0.04
CA VAL A 341 18.76 -9.53 -1.30
C VAL A 341 17.83 -8.37 -1.63
N MET A 342 17.39 -7.65 -0.60
CA MET A 342 16.67 -6.40 -0.74
C MET A 342 17.60 -5.24 -1.07
N GLY A 343 18.80 -5.43 -1.65
CA GLY A 343 19.61 -4.33 -2.21
C GLY A 343 19.31 -4.02 -3.68
N GLU A 344 19.08 -5.05 -4.50
CA GLU A 344 18.86 -4.91 -5.95
C GLU A 344 17.51 -4.26 -6.27
N ARG A 345 17.36 -3.49 -7.34
CA ARG A 345 16.09 -2.80 -7.65
C ARG A 345 15.72 -2.94 -9.11
N ILE A 346 14.42 -3.00 -9.40
CA ILE A 346 13.93 -2.63 -10.73
C ILE A 346 14.17 -1.14 -10.97
N SER A 347 14.29 -0.75 -12.23
CA SER A 347 14.35 0.66 -12.63
C SER A 347 13.09 1.05 -13.38
N LEU A 348 12.49 2.16 -12.97
CA LEU A 348 11.37 2.80 -13.66
C LEU A 348 11.83 3.91 -14.61
N LYS A 349 13.14 4.17 -14.70
CA LYS A 349 13.73 5.17 -15.60
C LYS A 349 13.54 4.80 -17.08
N GLY A 350 13.41 5.81 -17.93
CA GLY A 350 13.20 5.64 -19.38
C GLY A 350 11.81 5.12 -19.75
N ARG A 351 10.81 5.30 -18.88
CA ARG A 351 9.43 4.82 -19.06
C ARG A 351 8.42 5.93 -18.91
N THR A 352 7.23 5.71 -19.46
CA THR A 352 6.06 6.51 -19.13
C THR A 352 5.27 5.78 -18.05
N LEU A 353 5.04 6.42 -16.91
CA LEU A 353 4.24 5.89 -15.82
C LEU A 353 2.84 6.52 -15.85
N GLN A 354 1.81 5.74 -15.53
CA GLN A 354 0.47 6.27 -15.32
C GLN A 354 0.22 6.40 -13.82
N VAL A 355 -0.11 7.62 -13.37
CA VAL A 355 -0.27 7.93 -11.95
C VAL A 355 -1.59 8.67 -11.75
N ILE A 356 -2.39 8.19 -10.80
CA ILE A 356 -3.59 8.87 -10.32
C ILE A 356 -3.18 9.73 -9.13
N VAL A 357 -3.56 11.01 -9.16
CA VAL A 357 -3.20 11.99 -8.13
C VAL A 357 -4.41 12.25 -7.24
N LYS A 358 -4.19 12.28 -5.93
CA LYS A 358 -5.18 12.68 -4.94
C LYS A 358 -4.59 13.69 -3.95
N LEU A 359 -5.33 14.74 -3.62
CA LEU A 359 -5.04 15.66 -2.54
C LEU A 359 -6.28 15.80 -1.66
N ALA A 360 -6.10 15.59 -0.37
CA ALA A 360 -7.18 15.71 0.60
C ALA A 360 -6.65 16.23 1.93
N ASN A 361 -7.51 16.96 2.63
CA ASN A 361 -7.24 17.48 3.96
C ASN A 361 -8.27 16.90 4.94
N VAL A 362 -7.80 16.42 6.09
CA VAL A 362 -8.67 16.27 7.26
C VAL A 362 -8.62 17.58 8.04
N VAL A 363 -9.79 18.14 8.34
CA VAL A 363 -9.94 19.40 9.08
C VAL A 363 -10.74 19.12 10.34
N LEU A 364 -10.17 19.45 11.50
CA LEU A 364 -10.79 19.33 12.81
C LEU A 364 -11.00 20.72 13.39
N THR A 365 -12.15 20.93 14.03
CA THR A 365 -12.49 22.20 14.71
C THR A 365 -12.84 21.92 16.17
N PRO A 366 -12.87 22.93 17.05
CA PRO A 366 -13.34 22.75 18.43
C PRO A 366 -14.75 22.14 18.53
N GLU A 367 -15.60 22.37 17.53
CA GLU A 367 -16.95 21.81 17.44
C GLU A 367 -16.97 20.36 16.91
N LYS A 368 -15.96 19.97 16.13
CA LYS A 368 -15.76 18.62 15.59
C LYS A 368 -14.30 18.18 15.81
N PRO A 369 -13.94 17.85 17.07
CA PRO A 369 -12.54 17.66 17.46
C PRO A 369 -11.99 16.27 17.14
N ASP A 370 -12.84 15.33 16.73
CA ASP A 370 -12.50 13.92 16.55
C ASP A 370 -12.65 13.48 15.08
N TYR A 371 -11.63 12.79 14.57
CA TYR A 371 -11.71 12.01 13.34
C TYR A 371 -11.90 10.52 13.70
N PRO A 372 -13.01 9.88 13.28
CA PRO A 372 -13.35 8.51 13.70
C PRO A 372 -12.50 7.41 13.03
N GLY A 373 -11.61 7.76 12.10
CA GLY A 373 -10.84 6.80 11.31
C GLY A 373 -11.51 6.45 9.97
N GLY A 374 -10.78 5.70 9.14
CA GLY A 374 -11.25 5.17 7.86
C GLY A 374 -11.72 3.72 7.97
N LYS A 375 -12.14 3.15 6.84
CA LYS A 375 -12.39 1.69 6.71
C LYS A 375 -11.15 0.98 6.18
N TRP A 376 -11.02 -0.32 6.46
CA TRP A 376 -10.04 -1.16 5.78
C TRP A 376 -10.36 -1.22 4.28
N HIS A 377 -9.37 -0.92 3.45
CA HIS A 377 -9.52 -0.98 1.98
C HIS A 377 -8.18 -1.12 1.27
N VAL A 378 -8.24 -1.56 0.02
CA VAL A 378 -7.20 -1.40 -1.00
C VAL A 378 -7.61 -0.29 -1.97
N GLU A 379 -6.66 0.22 -2.75
CA GLU A 379 -6.91 1.33 -3.65
C GLU A 379 -7.47 0.85 -4.99
N GLY A 380 -8.61 1.43 -5.35
CA GLY A 380 -9.22 1.24 -6.65
C GLY A 380 -9.81 -0.14 -6.92
N MET A 381 -10.03 -0.42 -8.19
CA MET A 381 -10.62 -1.65 -8.72
C MET A 381 -9.73 -2.29 -9.79
N ARG A 382 -10.07 -3.51 -10.24
CA ARG A 382 -9.26 -4.28 -11.20
C ARG A 382 -8.93 -3.51 -12.47
N ASN A 383 -9.89 -2.77 -13.02
CA ASN A 383 -9.71 -1.97 -14.23
C ASN A 383 -8.77 -0.77 -14.06
N GLU A 384 -8.43 -0.38 -12.84
CA GLU A 384 -7.52 0.73 -12.54
C GLU A 384 -6.07 0.25 -12.39
N GLN A 385 -5.85 -1.07 -12.23
CA GLN A 385 -4.53 -1.70 -12.24
C GLN A 385 -3.52 -1.05 -11.28
N ILE A 386 -3.97 -0.54 -10.12
CA ILE A 386 -3.09 0.10 -9.14
C ILE A 386 -2.23 -0.96 -8.45
N VAL A 387 -0.92 -0.79 -8.49
CA VAL A 387 0.07 -1.72 -7.92
C VAL A 387 0.74 -1.20 -6.65
N SER A 388 0.81 0.12 -6.48
CA SER A 388 1.43 0.72 -5.32
C SER A 388 0.88 2.12 -5.05
N SER A 389 0.86 2.49 -3.78
CA SER A 389 0.48 3.81 -3.30
C SER A 389 1.69 4.49 -2.65
N PHE A 390 1.81 5.79 -2.88
CA PHE A 390 2.73 6.69 -2.18
C PHE A 390 1.92 7.81 -1.52
N ILE A 391 2.12 8.04 -0.24
CA ILE A 391 1.47 9.10 0.53
C ILE A 391 2.53 10.02 1.10
N TYR A 392 2.34 11.33 0.90
CA TYR A 392 3.14 12.38 1.52
C TYR A 392 2.28 13.22 2.47
N TYR A 393 2.57 13.14 3.76
CA TYR A 393 1.94 13.93 4.82
C TYR A 393 2.65 15.29 4.88
N TYR A 394 2.23 16.20 3.99
CA TYR A 394 2.98 17.43 3.73
C TYR A 394 2.73 18.52 4.77
N ASP A 395 1.63 18.47 5.50
CA ASP A 395 1.33 19.46 6.54
C ASP A 395 0.33 18.92 7.56
N SER A 396 0.74 18.83 8.83
CA SER A 396 -0.14 18.44 9.93
C SER A 396 0.12 19.33 11.14
N GLU A 397 -0.94 19.83 11.76
CA GLU A 397 -0.87 20.75 12.89
C GLU A 397 -2.02 20.50 13.87
N ASN A 398 -1.73 20.59 15.17
CA ASN A 398 -2.71 20.50 16.26
C ASN A 398 -3.59 19.23 16.24
N ILE A 399 -2.99 18.08 15.94
CA ILE A 399 -3.67 16.77 15.96
C ILE A 399 -2.81 15.77 16.72
N SER A 400 -3.46 14.84 17.42
CA SER A 400 -2.78 13.72 18.05
C SER A 400 -2.19 12.79 17.00
N ALA A 401 -1.37 11.82 17.44
CA ALA A 401 -0.66 10.92 16.54
C ALA A 401 -1.63 10.20 15.58
N SER A 402 -1.57 10.57 14.29
CA SER A 402 -2.33 9.92 13.24
C SER A 402 -1.60 8.66 12.78
N ILE A 403 -2.28 7.52 12.70
CA ILE A 403 -1.67 6.22 12.39
C ILE A 403 -2.30 5.63 11.12
N LEU A 404 -1.48 5.05 10.25
CA LEU A 404 -1.88 4.24 9.11
C LEU A 404 -1.57 2.77 9.41
N ALA A 405 -2.60 1.99 9.71
CA ALA A 405 -2.49 0.56 10.00
C ALA A 405 -2.56 -0.25 8.70
N PHE A 406 -1.90 -1.42 8.69
CA PHE A 406 -1.83 -2.33 7.56
C PHE A 406 -2.18 -3.75 7.98
N ARG A 407 -2.90 -4.45 7.11
CA ARG A 407 -3.13 -5.89 7.20
C ARG A 407 -3.01 -6.55 5.83
N ARG A 408 -2.74 -7.84 5.80
CA ARG A 408 -2.56 -8.61 4.56
C ARG A 408 -3.34 -9.91 4.63
N ALA A 409 -3.91 -10.32 3.50
CA ALA A 409 -4.42 -11.68 3.34
C ALA A 409 -3.25 -12.68 3.36
N THR A 410 -3.48 -13.85 3.96
CA THR A 410 -2.53 -14.95 4.02
C THR A 410 -3.14 -16.22 3.43
N SER A 411 -2.30 -17.14 2.95
CA SER A 411 -2.76 -18.50 2.66
C SER A 411 -3.02 -19.25 3.96
N GLU A 412 -3.64 -20.43 3.86
CA GLU A 412 -3.68 -21.37 4.97
C GLU A 412 -2.25 -21.75 5.43
N PRO A 413 -2.00 -21.94 6.74
CA PRO A 413 -0.78 -22.56 7.23
C PRO A 413 -0.66 -23.99 6.67
N TYR A 414 0.52 -24.37 6.17
CA TYR A 414 0.70 -25.66 5.47
C TYR A 414 0.75 -26.90 6.39
N ASN A 415 1.29 -26.74 7.60
CA ASN A 415 1.42 -27.82 8.56
C ASN A 415 0.38 -27.64 9.67
N HIS A 416 -0.80 -28.21 9.47
CA HIS A 416 -1.81 -28.38 10.51
C HIS A 416 -2.52 -29.72 10.32
N GLU A 417 -2.90 -30.37 11.41
CA GLU A 417 -3.76 -31.56 11.36
C GLU A 417 -5.23 -31.16 11.21
N GLN A 418 -6.07 -32.10 10.78
CA GLN A 418 -7.51 -31.87 10.75
C GLN A 418 -7.99 -31.58 12.18
N ASP A 419 -8.74 -30.48 12.35
CA ASP A 419 -9.24 -29.99 13.65
C ASP A 419 -8.14 -29.53 14.65
N ASP A 420 -6.94 -29.17 14.16
CA ASP A 420 -5.84 -28.64 14.97
C ASP A 420 -6.02 -27.16 15.38
N GLU A 421 -7.09 -26.87 16.12
CA GLU A 421 -7.46 -25.49 16.48
C GLU A 421 -6.46 -24.83 17.43
N LYS A 422 -5.89 -25.59 18.38
CA LYS A 422 -4.98 -25.03 19.40
C LYS A 422 -3.67 -24.56 18.78
N CYS A 423 -3.09 -25.33 17.86
CA CYS A 423 -1.86 -24.92 17.18
C CYS A 423 -2.05 -23.70 16.29
N MET A 424 -3.15 -23.66 15.52
CA MET A 424 -3.43 -22.54 14.64
C MET A 424 -3.65 -21.24 15.42
N ARG A 425 -4.40 -21.32 16.53
CA ARG A 425 -4.60 -20.18 17.42
C ARG A 425 -3.30 -19.72 18.06
N VAL A 426 -2.53 -20.64 18.65
CA VAL A 426 -1.34 -20.23 19.41
C VAL A 426 -0.21 -19.74 18.49
N LEU A 427 0.03 -20.42 17.37
CA LEU A 427 1.11 -20.05 16.45
C LEU A 427 0.74 -18.84 15.61
N TYR A 428 -0.48 -18.77 15.07
CA TYR A 428 -0.84 -17.81 14.02
C TYR A 428 -1.99 -16.87 14.38
N ASP A 429 -2.68 -17.10 15.52
CA ASP A 429 -3.94 -16.45 15.90
C ASP A 429 -5.03 -16.61 14.83
N ILE A 430 -5.09 -17.82 14.26
CA ILE A 430 -6.07 -18.21 13.24
C ILE A 430 -6.95 -19.31 13.82
N GLU A 431 -8.27 -19.15 13.72
CA GLU A 431 -9.24 -20.17 14.14
C GLU A 431 -10.07 -20.65 12.95
N ARG A 432 -10.79 -21.75 13.15
CA ARG A 432 -11.67 -22.33 12.13
C ARG A 432 -12.77 -21.35 11.73
N GLU A 433 -13.10 -21.32 10.44
CA GLU A 433 -14.09 -20.40 9.85
C GLU A 433 -13.75 -18.90 10.05
N LEU A 434 -12.57 -18.57 10.58
CA LEU A 434 -12.09 -17.20 10.63
C LEU A 434 -11.28 -16.85 9.38
N PRO A 435 -11.26 -15.56 9.01
CA PRO A 435 -10.47 -15.07 7.90
C PRO A 435 -8.96 -15.32 8.00
N LEU A 436 -8.36 -15.67 6.88
CA LEU A 436 -6.91 -15.77 6.72
C LEU A 436 -6.30 -14.39 6.41
N VAL A 437 -6.12 -13.59 7.45
CA VAL A 437 -5.54 -12.24 7.38
C VAL A 437 -4.76 -11.95 8.65
N GLN A 438 -3.66 -11.22 8.50
CA GLN A 438 -2.82 -10.82 9.61
C GLN A 438 -2.60 -9.33 9.61
N ASP A 439 -2.73 -8.72 10.78
CA ASP A 439 -2.25 -7.37 11.03
C ASP A 439 -0.73 -7.37 10.94
N VAL A 440 -0.20 -6.53 10.06
CA VAL A 440 1.25 -6.48 9.77
C VAL A 440 1.92 -5.25 10.37
N GLY A 441 1.17 -4.50 11.16
CA GLY A 441 1.62 -3.31 11.88
C GLY A 441 1.21 -2.02 11.21
N ASP A 442 1.85 -0.94 11.65
CA ASP A 442 1.39 0.41 11.36
C ASP A 442 2.55 1.41 11.16
N VAL A 443 2.18 2.59 10.67
CA VAL A 443 3.06 3.74 10.52
C VAL A 443 2.42 4.96 11.17
N VAL A 444 3.14 5.62 12.08
CA VAL A 444 2.78 6.97 12.56
C VAL A 444 2.97 7.97 11.41
N THR A 445 1.98 8.79 11.13
CA THR A 445 1.90 9.66 9.93
C THR A 445 2.12 11.14 10.24
N LYS A 446 3.30 11.43 10.79
CA LYS A 446 3.70 12.79 11.15
C LYS A 446 4.03 13.66 9.92
N THR A 447 4.05 14.97 10.11
CA THR A 447 4.45 15.94 9.08
C THR A 447 5.81 15.58 8.49
N HIS A 448 5.95 15.78 7.17
CA HIS A 448 7.09 15.44 6.33
C HIS A 448 7.24 13.97 5.96
N ARG A 449 6.50 13.06 6.60
CA ARG A 449 6.64 11.63 6.32
C ARG A 449 6.07 11.27 4.94
N CYS A 450 6.87 10.51 4.20
CA CYS A 450 6.48 9.78 3.01
C CYS A 450 6.34 8.30 3.35
N VAL A 451 5.31 7.64 2.82
CA VAL A 451 5.09 6.19 2.96
C VAL A 451 4.76 5.63 1.59
N ALA A 452 5.39 4.52 1.20
CA ALA A 452 5.03 3.77 0.01
C ALA A 452 4.79 2.30 0.34
N PHE A 453 3.75 1.71 -0.24
CA PHE A 453 3.32 0.34 0.04
C PHE A 453 2.64 -0.27 -1.19
N PRO A 454 2.58 -1.62 -1.29
CA PRO A 454 1.92 -2.29 -2.40
C PRO A 454 0.40 -2.25 -2.20
N ASN A 455 -0.34 -2.26 -3.30
CA ASN A 455 -1.80 -2.36 -3.26
C ASN A 455 -2.31 -3.76 -2.85
N LEU A 456 -1.41 -4.66 -2.45
CA LEU A 456 -1.72 -5.97 -1.87
C LEU A 456 -2.10 -5.89 -0.39
N TYR A 457 -1.78 -4.78 0.28
CA TYR A 457 -2.07 -4.60 1.69
C TYR A 457 -3.31 -3.72 1.85
N GLN A 458 -4.27 -4.22 2.62
CA GLN A 458 -5.33 -3.37 3.13
C GLN A 458 -4.72 -2.40 4.13
N HIS A 459 -5.21 -1.17 4.09
CA HIS A 459 -4.80 -0.15 5.02
C HIS A 459 -6.01 0.58 5.60
N GLN A 460 -5.81 1.13 6.79
CA GLN A 460 -6.83 1.88 7.51
C GLN A 460 -6.19 3.05 8.25
N VAL A 461 -6.75 4.24 8.04
CA VAL A 461 -6.44 5.40 8.87
C VAL A 461 -7.10 5.20 10.24
N GLN A 462 -6.31 5.21 11.30
CA GLN A 462 -6.82 5.10 12.67
C GLN A 462 -7.45 6.42 13.15
N PRO A 463 -8.31 6.37 14.19
CA PRO A 463 -8.88 7.58 14.78
C PRO A 463 -7.81 8.51 15.35
N PHE A 464 -8.05 9.81 15.31
CA PHE A 464 -7.22 10.84 15.97
C PHE A 464 -8.07 12.07 16.29
N HIS A 465 -7.56 12.98 17.11
CA HIS A 465 -8.31 14.13 17.63
C HIS A 465 -7.40 15.37 17.78
N LEU A 466 -7.97 16.53 18.11
CA LEU A 466 -7.20 17.76 18.38
C LEU A 466 -6.30 17.62 19.61
N GLU A 467 -5.04 18.03 19.52
CA GLU A 467 -4.14 18.09 20.70
C GLU A 467 -4.55 19.22 21.66
N ASP A 468 -4.80 20.42 21.13
CA ASP A 468 -5.43 21.54 21.81
C ASP A 468 -6.87 21.68 21.30
N PRO A 469 -7.88 21.22 22.05
CA PRO A 469 -9.28 21.26 21.63
C PRO A 469 -9.85 22.67 21.43
N THR A 470 -9.12 23.72 21.82
CA THR A 470 -9.56 25.11 21.69
C THR A 470 -9.18 25.74 20.35
N LYS A 471 -8.34 25.06 19.55
CA LYS A 471 -7.86 25.54 18.26
C LYS A 471 -8.21 24.55 17.16
N PRO A 472 -8.40 25.00 15.91
CA PRO A 472 -8.52 24.10 14.78
C PRO A 472 -7.21 23.32 14.56
N GLY A 473 -7.30 22.20 13.87
CA GLY A 473 -6.17 21.37 13.50
C GLY A 473 -6.42 20.69 12.15
N HIS A 474 -5.36 20.23 11.51
CA HIS A 474 -5.47 19.61 10.19
C HIS A 474 -4.41 18.56 9.92
N ARG A 475 -4.73 17.71 8.94
CA ARG A 475 -3.81 16.76 8.32
C ARG A 475 -3.96 16.84 6.81
N LYS A 476 -2.91 17.24 6.10
CA LYS A 476 -2.93 17.38 4.64
C LYS A 476 -2.05 16.35 3.96
N ILE A 477 -2.59 15.71 2.92
CA ILE A 477 -1.91 14.64 2.19
C ILE A 477 -1.91 14.84 0.68
N LEU A 478 -0.80 14.46 0.05
CA LEU A 478 -0.70 14.20 -1.38
C LEU A 478 -0.51 12.71 -1.58
N VAL A 479 -1.26 12.10 -2.48
CA VAL A 479 -1.21 10.67 -2.77
C VAL A 479 -1.00 10.45 -4.26
N PHE A 480 -0.12 9.49 -4.56
CA PHE A 480 0.07 8.94 -5.89
C PHE A 480 -0.31 7.46 -5.88
N PHE A 481 -1.27 7.09 -6.71
CA PHE A 481 -1.55 5.69 -7.01
C PHE A 481 -0.87 5.34 -8.33
N LEU A 482 0.15 4.49 -8.26
CA LEU A 482 0.88 4.01 -9.41
C LEU A 482 0.11 2.86 -10.05
N VAL A 483 -0.29 3.07 -11.31
CA VAL A 483 -0.82 2.03 -12.18
C VAL A 483 0.33 1.10 -12.60
N ASP A 484 0.03 -0.18 -12.80
CA ASP A 484 1.00 -1.20 -13.23
C ASP A 484 1.84 -0.69 -14.43
N PRO A 485 3.17 -0.52 -14.26
CA PRO A 485 4.03 0.00 -15.32
C PRO A 485 4.24 -0.98 -16.49
N THR A 486 3.71 -2.20 -16.41
CA THR A 486 3.70 -3.16 -17.53
C THR A 486 2.39 -3.11 -18.32
N GLN A 487 1.38 -2.38 -17.83
CA GLN A 487 0.07 -2.26 -18.45
C GLN A 487 -0.19 -0.83 -18.92
N THR A 488 -1.27 -0.62 -19.69
CA THR A 488 -1.70 0.72 -20.08
C THR A 488 -3.22 0.79 -20.09
N ILE A 489 -3.76 1.71 -19.32
CA ILE A 489 -5.20 2.02 -19.25
C ILE A 489 -5.49 3.40 -19.88
N PRO A 490 -6.76 3.73 -20.22
CA PRO A 490 -7.13 5.09 -20.63
C PRO A 490 -6.65 6.16 -19.63
N SER A 491 -6.13 7.27 -20.13
CA SER A 491 -5.51 8.34 -19.33
C SER A 491 -5.81 9.72 -19.91
N ALA A 492 -5.47 10.77 -19.16
CA ALA A 492 -5.61 12.17 -19.60
C ALA A 492 -4.87 12.50 -20.92
N THR A 493 -3.94 11.65 -21.37
CA THR A 493 -3.31 11.78 -22.71
C THR A 493 -4.33 11.57 -23.83
N ASN A 494 -5.19 10.56 -23.68
CA ASN A 494 -6.13 10.12 -24.71
C ASN A 494 -7.59 10.50 -24.43
N VAL A 495 -7.93 10.78 -23.17
CA VAL A 495 -9.21 11.36 -22.75
C VAL A 495 -9.08 12.90 -22.73
N PRO A 496 -9.94 13.67 -23.43
CA PRO A 496 -9.97 15.12 -23.29
C PRO A 496 -10.63 15.53 -21.96
N PRO A 497 -10.40 16.78 -21.48
CA PRO A 497 -11.08 17.28 -20.29
C PRO A 497 -12.60 17.11 -20.35
N GLN A 498 -13.18 16.65 -19.24
CA GLN A 498 -14.61 16.34 -19.13
C GLN A 498 -15.41 17.53 -18.56
N GLN A 499 -14.72 18.48 -17.93
CA GLN A 499 -15.29 19.68 -17.32
C GLN A 499 -15.89 20.58 -18.41
N ARG A 500 -17.22 20.74 -18.42
CA ARG A 500 -17.91 21.58 -19.41
C ARG A 500 -17.48 23.03 -19.33
N GLU A 501 -17.16 23.49 -18.13
CA GLU A 501 -16.70 24.84 -17.82
C GLU A 501 -15.35 25.10 -18.50
N TRP A 502 -14.40 24.15 -18.44
CA TRP A 502 -13.08 24.29 -19.08
C TRP A 502 -13.21 24.36 -20.61
N VAL A 503 -14.09 23.53 -21.18
CA VAL A 503 -14.37 23.54 -22.63
C VAL A 503 -15.02 24.86 -23.04
N THR A 504 -15.95 25.37 -22.22
CA THR A 504 -16.61 26.65 -22.45
C THR A 504 -15.61 27.81 -22.40
N GLU A 505 -14.73 27.83 -21.40
CA GLU A 505 -13.63 28.80 -21.28
C GLU A 505 -12.71 28.75 -22.50
N ALA A 506 -12.29 27.56 -22.94
CA ALA A 506 -11.42 27.38 -24.10
C ALA A 506 -12.08 27.87 -25.41
N ILE A 507 -13.40 27.70 -25.55
CA ILE A 507 -14.15 28.20 -26.72
C ILE A 507 -14.27 29.73 -26.67
N HIS A 508 -14.53 30.31 -25.50
CA HIS A 508 -14.64 31.77 -25.34
C HIS A 508 -13.29 32.48 -25.49
N SER A 509 -12.20 31.83 -25.12
CA SER A 509 -10.83 32.33 -25.25
C SER A 509 -10.15 31.90 -26.55
N ALA A 510 -10.91 31.37 -27.52
CA ALA A 510 -10.38 30.94 -28.80
C ALA A 510 -9.63 32.09 -29.51
N ASP A 511 -8.55 31.75 -30.22
CA ASP A 511 -7.72 32.71 -30.96
C ASP A 511 -8.57 33.66 -31.81
N ALA A 512 -8.22 34.95 -31.82
CA ALA A 512 -8.97 35.99 -32.52
C ALA A 512 -9.11 35.73 -34.04
N ASN A 513 -8.22 34.93 -34.63
CA ASN A 513 -8.27 34.53 -36.03
C ASN A 513 -9.11 33.26 -36.27
N SER A 514 -9.56 32.58 -35.21
CA SER A 514 -10.41 31.41 -35.31
C SER A 514 -11.82 31.75 -35.81
N THR A 515 -12.49 30.78 -36.41
CA THR A 515 -13.91 30.92 -36.77
C THR A 515 -14.81 31.03 -35.54
N LEU A 516 -14.39 30.47 -34.39
CA LEU A 516 -15.12 30.55 -33.12
C LEU A 516 -15.19 31.99 -32.61
N ALA A 517 -14.09 32.75 -32.69
CA ALA A 517 -14.05 34.15 -32.25
C ALA A 517 -15.01 35.08 -33.02
N LYS A 518 -15.54 34.64 -34.18
CA LYS A 518 -16.52 35.38 -34.98
C LYS A 518 -17.97 35.11 -34.58
N LEU A 519 -18.21 34.11 -33.73
CA LEU A 519 -19.56 33.72 -33.32
C LEU A 519 -20.00 34.52 -32.08
N PRO A 520 -21.29 34.88 -31.97
CA PRO A 520 -21.84 35.47 -30.75
C PRO A 520 -21.67 34.54 -29.54
N VAL A 521 -21.53 35.12 -28.35
CA VAL A 521 -21.31 34.41 -27.09
C VAL A 521 -22.41 33.38 -26.79
N GLU A 522 -23.64 33.66 -27.20
CA GLU A 522 -24.79 32.77 -27.05
C GLU A 522 -24.63 31.51 -27.90
N ILE A 523 -24.09 31.65 -29.12
CA ILE A 523 -23.84 30.52 -30.02
C ILE A 523 -22.68 29.68 -29.48
N LEU A 524 -21.62 30.31 -28.98
CA LEU A 524 -20.51 29.60 -28.33
C LEU A 524 -20.99 28.79 -27.11
N THR A 525 -21.89 29.38 -26.31
CA THR A 525 -22.53 28.70 -25.18
C THR A 525 -23.42 27.53 -25.63
N MET A 526 -24.16 27.69 -26.74
CA MET A 526 -24.95 26.59 -27.30
C MET A 526 -24.05 25.46 -27.83
N ILE A 527 -22.92 25.80 -28.45
CA ILE A 527 -21.92 24.83 -28.92
C ILE A 527 -21.36 24.05 -27.73
N SER A 528 -20.90 24.73 -26.67
CA SER A 528 -20.30 24.05 -25.51
C SER A 528 -21.27 23.07 -24.84
N LYS A 529 -22.56 23.41 -24.76
CA LYS A 529 -23.64 22.53 -24.26
C LYS A 529 -23.93 21.32 -25.15
N LYS A 530 -23.46 21.31 -26.40
CA LYS A 530 -23.67 20.22 -27.37
C LYS A 530 -22.43 19.35 -27.58
N ILE A 531 -21.33 19.61 -26.86
CA ILE A 531 -20.12 18.78 -26.96
C ILE A 531 -20.28 17.52 -26.14
N ASP A 532 -20.30 16.38 -26.84
CA ASP A 532 -20.36 15.05 -26.25
C ASP A 532 -19.16 14.77 -25.33
N GLY A 533 -19.38 13.98 -24.28
CA GLY A 533 -18.34 13.59 -23.33
C GLY A 533 -18.02 14.61 -22.25
N THR A 534 -18.67 15.78 -22.24
CA THR A 534 -18.56 16.76 -21.15
C THR A 534 -19.64 16.54 -20.07
N MET A 535 -19.39 17.03 -18.86
CA MET A 535 -20.31 17.03 -17.72
C MET A 535 -20.18 18.34 -16.94
N THR A 536 -21.29 18.81 -16.34
CA THR A 536 -21.24 19.88 -15.32
C THR A 536 -20.63 19.36 -14.02
N CYS A 537 -20.28 20.26 -13.10
CA CYS A 537 -19.91 19.91 -11.72
C CYS A 537 -20.97 19.03 -11.04
N LEU A 538 -22.25 19.42 -11.12
CA LEU A 538 -23.38 18.65 -10.56
C LEU A 538 -23.47 17.24 -11.15
N GLU A 539 -23.35 17.08 -12.47
CA GLU A 539 -23.35 15.75 -13.11
C GLU A 539 -22.15 14.91 -12.64
N ALA A 540 -20.99 15.53 -12.44
CA ALA A 540 -19.79 14.85 -11.95
C ALA A 540 -19.93 14.43 -10.48
N GLU A 541 -20.59 15.24 -9.66
CA GLU A 541 -20.92 14.93 -8.26
C GLU A 541 -21.90 13.75 -8.17
N GLU A 542 -22.95 13.73 -8.99
CA GLU A 542 -23.89 12.60 -9.10
C GLU A 542 -23.14 11.29 -9.47
N TYR A 543 -22.27 11.34 -10.49
CA TYR A 543 -21.45 10.17 -10.85
C TYR A 543 -20.48 9.76 -9.75
N ARG A 544 -19.94 10.72 -8.99
CA ARG A 544 -19.08 10.41 -7.84
C ARG A 544 -19.86 9.67 -6.76
N GLU A 545 -21.08 10.08 -6.45
CA GLU A 545 -21.93 9.37 -5.48
C GLU A 545 -22.22 7.93 -5.93
N GLU A 546 -22.56 7.73 -7.21
CA GLU A 546 -22.73 6.39 -7.79
C GLU A 546 -21.46 5.54 -7.69
N LEU A 547 -20.30 6.11 -8.04
CA LEU A 547 -18.99 5.45 -7.93
C LEU A 547 -18.64 5.11 -6.48
N MET A 548 -18.95 5.98 -5.53
CA MET A 548 -18.69 5.73 -4.10
C MET A 548 -19.62 4.65 -3.52
N ALA A 549 -20.87 4.61 -3.97
CA ALA A 549 -21.79 3.54 -3.62
C ALA A 549 -21.29 2.19 -4.15
N GLU A 550 -20.87 2.13 -5.42
CA GLU A 550 -20.25 0.94 -6.01
C GLU A 550 -19.00 0.51 -5.24
N ARG A 551 -18.11 1.46 -4.92
CA ARG A 551 -16.89 1.20 -4.15
C ARG A 551 -17.15 0.68 -2.75
N THR A 552 -18.21 1.14 -2.10
CA THR A 552 -18.56 0.66 -0.76
C THR A 552 -18.91 -0.83 -0.79
N VAL A 553 -19.74 -1.24 -1.75
CA VAL A 553 -20.07 -2.65 -1.96
C VAL A 553 -18.82 -3.46 -2.34
N PHE A 554 -18.01 -2.93 -3.25
CA PHE A 554 -16.75 -3.56 -3.64
C PHE A 554 -15.81 -3.79 -2.44
N VAL A 555 -15.63 -2.78 -1.58
CA VAL A 555 -14.75 -2.91 -0.41
C VAL A 555 -15.29 -4.01 0.51
N GLU A 556 -16.60 -4.06 0.76
CA GLU A 556 -17.18 -5.14 1.58
C GLU A 556 -17.01 -6.53 0.95
N GLU A 557 -17.12 -6.65 -0.36
CA GLU A 557 -16.94 -7.92 -1.07
C GLU A 557 -15.48 -8.35 -1.15
N ASN A 558 -14.55 -7.42 -1.38
CA ASN A 558 -13.12 -7.69 -1.35
C ASN A 558 -12.66 -8.02 0.08
N ASP A 559 -13.22 -7.31 1.06
CA ASP A 559 -12.99 -7.62 2.45
C ASP A 559 -13.46 -9.02 2.77
N LYS A 560 -14.72 -9.38 2.52
CA LYS A 560 -15.23 -10.74 2.79
C LYS A 560 -14.50 -11.84 2.01
N GLY A 561 -14.22 -11.61 0.72
CA GLY A 561 -13.71 -12.65 -0.18
C GLY A 561 -12.19 -12.86 -0.12
N TYR A 562 -11.41 -11.78 -0.03
CA TYR A 562 -9.95 -11.86 -0.12
C TYR A 562 -9.25 -11.75 1.24
N PHE A 563 -9.73 -10.88 2.12
CA PHE A 563 -9.12 -10.63 3.44
C PHE A 563 -9.90 -11.26 4.60
N GLY A 564 -11.19 -11.53 4.43
CA GLY A 564 -12.23 -11.82 5.43
C GLY A 564 -12.36 -10.80 6.59
N TYR A 565 -13.48 -10.87 7.34
CA TYR A 565 -13.79 -9.99 8.47
C TYR A 565 -13.13 -10.42 9.81
N VAL A 566 -12.10 -9.69 10.26
CA VAL A 566 -11.42 -9.97 11.53
C VAL A 566 -12.23 -9.44 12.71
N ARG A 567 -12.39 -10.24 13.77
CA ARG A 567 -12.74 -9.74 15.11
C ARG A 567 -11.56 -8.92 15.62
N THR A 568 -11.78 -7.63 15.83
CA THR A 568 -10.81 -6.74 16.49
C THR A 568 -10.37 -7.29 17.86
N ARG A 569 -9.10 -7.70 17.96
CA ARG A 569 -8.22 -7.96 19.14
C ARG A 569 -6.97 -8.67 18.56
N THR A 570 -5.71 -8.44 18.91
CA THR A 570 -5.04 -7.85 20.07
C THR A 570 -4.00 -6.85 19.56
N SER A 571 -3.86 -5.70 20.20
CA SER A 571 -2.88 -4.71 19.74
C SER A 571 -1.47 -5.30 19.90
N LEU A 572 -0.62 -5.27 18.86
CA LEU A 572 0.82 -5.58 18.92
C LEU A 572 1.60 -4.53 19.74
N VAL A 573 0.98 -3.99 20.80
CA VAL A 573 1.46 -2.87 21.60
C VAL A 573 2.48 -3.35 22.63
N LEU A 574 3.72 -3.51 22.19
CA LEU A 574 4.90 -3.41 23.07
C LEU A 574 5.08 -1.93 23.49
N THR A 575 6.00 -1.54 24.37
CA THR A 575 6.17 -0.11 24.76
C THR A 575 7.61 0.27 25.13
N ILE A 576 8.55 0.28 24.17
CA ILE A 576 9.97 0.60 24.46
C ILE A 576 10.22 2.12 24.51
N ASP A 577 10.61 2.64 25.68
CA ASP A 577 10.82 4.07 25.96
C ASP A 577 12.13 4.66 25.37
#